data_AF-A0A522BBF6-F1
#
_entry.id   AF-A0A522BBF6-F1
#
_cell.length_a   1.000
_cell.length_b   1.000
_cell.length_c   1.000
_cell.angle_alpha   90.00
_cell.angle_beta   90.00
_cell.angle_gamma   90.00
#
_symmetry.space_group_name_H-M   'P 1'
#
loop_
_entity.id
_entity.type
_entity.pdbx_description
1 polymer ?
#
loop_
_entity_poly.entity_id
_entity_poly.type
_entity_poly.pdbx_seq_one_letter_code
_entity_poly.pdbx_strand_id
1 'polypeptide(L)'
;MPPLIRPEDSAARQNVQSETEQRRISFERQKRENQPILLANIANQLIEGYRSSYAQGGGSYAITVDVFDYWDAKADEASIAKKIAELTGEDVSRIEVHSRYIEADGEGAQSRYYITLGPTKS
;
A
#
# COMPACT_ATOMS: atom_id res chain seq x y z
N MET A 1 28.20 -36.62 -26.48
CA MET A 1 27.16 -37.17 -25.59
C MET A 1 26.41 -36.00 -24.97
N PRO A 2 25.10 -35.84 -25.18
CA PRO A 2 24.33 -34.83 -24.46
C PRO A 2 24.18 -35.25 -22.98
N PRO A 3 24.18 -34.32 -22.03
CA PRO A 3 24.00 -34.65 -20.61
C PRO A 3 22.58 -35.20 -20.39
N LEU A 4 22.48 -36.37 -19.75
CA LEU A 4 21.21 -36.90 -19.26
C LEU A 4 20.72 -36.00 -18.11
N ILE A 5 19.68 -35.22 -18.37
CA ILE A 5 18.90 -34.56 -17.32
C ILE A 5 18.22 -35.68 -16.53
N ARG A 6 18.54 -35.79 -15.24
CA ARG A 6 17.93 -36.79 -14.37
C ARG A 6 16.46 -36.40 -14.16
N PRO A 7 15.50 -37.34 -14.18
CA PRO A 7 14.08 -37.03 -13.95
C PRO A 7 13.81 -36.25 -12.64
N GLU A 8 14.67 -36.43 -11.63
CA GLU A 8 14.66 -35.73 -10.35
C GLU A 8 14.89 -34.21 -10.49
N ASP A 9 15.70 -33.76 -11.46
CA ASP A 9 15.93 -32.33 -11.75
C ASP A 9 14.70 -31.64 -12.34
N SER A 10 13.86 -32.39 -13.08
CA SER A 10 12.63 -31.84 -13.68
C SER A 10 11.51 -31.68 -12.65
N ALA A 11 11.36 -32.63 -11.72
CA ALA A 11 10.35 -32.57 -10.66
C ALA A 11 10.67 -31.49 -9.60
N ALA A 12 11.94 -31.29 -9.26
CA ALA A 12 12.36 -30.24 -8.34
C ALA A 12 12.08 -28.83 -8.89
N ARG A 13 12.29 -28.60 -10.20
CA ARG A 13 11.97 -27.31 -10.85
C ARG A 13 10.47 -27.05 -10.94
N GLN A 14 9.66 -28.07 -11.18
CA GLN A 14 8.20 -27.97 -11.21
C GLN A 14 7.62 -27.64 -9.83
N ASN A 15 8.12 -28.28 -8.77
CA ASN A 15 7.68 -27.98 -7.39
C ASN A 15 7.99 -26.53 -6.99
N VAL A 16 9.21 -26.05 -7.27
CA VAL A 16 9.59 -24.66 -6.95
C VAL A 16 8.75 -23.65 -7.74
N GLN A 17 8.40 -23.92 -9.00
CA GLN A 17 7.51 -23.05 -9.79
C GLN A 17 6.08 -23.05 -9.25
N SER A 18 5.52 -24.21 -8.89
CA SER A 18 4.17 -24.30 -8.33
C SER A 18 4.06 -23.61 -6.95
N GLU A 19 5.06 -23.74 -6.09
CA GLU A 19 5.09 -23.02 -4.80
C GLU A 19 5.21 -21.50 -4.99
N THR A 20 6.03 -21.06 -5.93
CA THR A 20 6.20 -19.62 -6.25
C THR A 20 4.91 -19.02 -6.79
N GLU A 21 4.20 -19.75 -7.66
CA GLU A 21 2.93 -19.31 -8.24
C GLU A 21 1.80 -19.30 -7.22
N GLN A 22 1.72 -20.31 -6.34
CA GLN A 22 0.76 -20.32 -5.22
C GLN A 22 0.97 -19.16 -4.25
N ARG A 23 2.22 -18.82 -3.92
CA ARG A 23 2.53 -17.63 -3.12
C ARG A 23 2.08 -16.35 -3.81
N ARG A 24 2.32 -16.22 -5.11
CA ARG A 24 1.88 -15.06 -5.90
C ARG A 24 0.36 -14.91 -5.94
N ILE A 25 -0.39 -16.00 -6.14
CA ILE A 25 -1.86 -16.00 -6.14
C ILE A 25 -2.39 -15.58 -4.77
N SER A 26 -1.81 -16.13 -3.70
CA SER A 26 -2.20 -15.80 -2.32
C SER A 26 -1.95 -14.33 -2.01
N PHE A 27 -0.82 -13.79 -2.48
CA PHE A 27 -0.45 -12.39 -2.37
C PHE A 27 -1.41 -11.45 -3.12
N GLU A 28 -1.71 -11.75 -4.39
CA GLU A 28 -2.66 -10.97 -5.20
C GLU A 28 -4.09 -10.99 -4.65
N ARG A 29 -4.45 -12.08 -3.96
CA ARG A 29 -5.74 -12.21 -3.28
C ARG A 29 -5.78 -11.34 -2.01
N GLN A 30 -4.78 -11.44 -1.14
CA GLN A 30 -4.67 -10.62 0.06
C GLN A 30 -4.63 -9.12 -0.28
N LYS A 31 -3.93 -8.74 -1.35
CA LYS A 31 -3.94 -7.37 -1.85
C LYS A 31 -5.37 -6.90 -2.18
N ARG A 32 -6.12 -7.67 -2.98
CA ARG A 32 -7.50 -7.31 -3.36
C ARG A 32 -8.44 -7.24 -2.15
N GLU A 33 -8.26 -8.10 -1.16
CA GLU A 33 -9.12 -8.15 0.02
C GLU A 33 -8.78 -7.03 1.03
N ASN A 34 -7.49 -6.74 1.24
CA ASN A 34 -7.05 -5.82 2.29
C ASN A 34 -6.83 -4.37 1.82
N GLN A 35 -6.54 -4.14 0.54
CA GLN A 35 -6.27 -2.80 -0.01
C GLN A 35 -7.45 -1.83 0.21
N PRO A 36 -8.73 -2.18 -0.03
CA PRO A 36 -9.84 -1.27 0.21
C PRO A 36 -9.98 -0.85 1.69
N ILE A 37 -9.73 -1.79 2.60
CA ILE A 37 -9.79 -1.57 4.06
C ILE A 37 -8.66 -0.63 4.48
N LEU A 38 -7.45 -0.89 3.98
CA LEU A 38 -6.29 -0.05 4.22
C LEU A 38 -6.52 1.40 3.73
N LEU A 39 -7.00 1.56 2.49
CA LEU A 39 -7.31 2.88 1.92
C LEU A 39 -8.35 3.63 2.76
N ALA A 40 -9.40 2.94 3.23
CA ALA A 40 -10.42 3.54 4.09
C ALA A 40 -9.83 3.99 5.45
N ASN A 41 -8.97 3.17 6.07
CA ASN A 41 -8.32 3.51 7.34
C ASN A 41 -7.40 4.73 7.19
N ILE A 42 -6.60 4.77 6.12
CA ILE A 42 -5.70 5.90 5.80
C ILE A 42 -6.52 7.17 5.58
N ALA A 43 -7.56 7.10 4.74
CA ALA A 43 -8.43 8.23 4.46
C ALA A 43 -9.08 8.77 5.74
N ASN A 44 -9.62 7.89 6.60
CA ASN A 44 -10.23 8.30 7.87
C ASN A 44 -9.23 9.01 8.79
N GLN A 45 -8.02 8.46 8.99
CA GLN A 45 -7.01 9.09 9.84
C GLN A 45 -6.58 10.47 9.32
N LEU A 46 -6.45 10.62 7.99
CA LEU A 46 -6.14 11.91 7.37
C LEU A 46 -7.27 12.92 7.61
N ILE A 47 -8.52 12.52 7.42
CA ILE A 47 -9.70 13.38 7.62
C ILE A 47 -9.78 13.85 9.08
N GLU A 48 -9.68 12.91 10.03
CA GLU A 48 -9.79 13.22 11.46
C GLU A 48 -8.70 14.21 11.90
N GLY A 49 -7.46 13.94 11.53
CA GLY A 49 -6.35 14.82 11.89
C GLY A 49 -6.39 16.17 11.17
N TYR A 50 -6.79 16.19 9.90
CA TYR A 50 -6.97 17.44 9.16
C TYR A 50 -8.08 18.30 9.75
N ARG A 51 -9.23 17.73 10.10
CA ARG A 51 -10.32 18.46 10.79
C ARG A 51 -9.85 19.04 12.13
N SER A 52 -9.09 18.26 12.89
CA SER A 52 -8.50 18.71 14.15
C SER A 52 -7.51 19.86 13.96
N SER A 53 -6.65 19.78 12.92
CA SER A 53 -5.72 20.85 12.56
C SER A 53 -6.43 22.09 12.03
N TYR A 54 -7.51 21.91 11.26
CA TYR A 54 -8.29 23.01 10.68
C TYR A 54 -8.99 23.82 11.78
N ALA A 55 -9.56 23.14 12.78
CA ALA A 55 -10.16 23.77 13.96
C ALA A 55 -9.17 24.64 14.76
N GLN A 56 -7.86 24.43 14.60
CA GLN A 56 -6.79 25.14 15.31
C GLN A 56 -6.12 26.26 14.49
N GLY A 57 -6.62 26.58 13.29
CA GLY A 57 -6.11 27.69 12.48
C GLY A 57 -5.73 27.36 11.03
N GLY A 58 -6.07 26.16 10.55
CA GLY A 58 -5.85 25.75 9.15
C GLY A 58 -4.40 25.32 8.88
N GLY A 59 -4.22 24.08 8.43
CA GLY A 59 -2.90 23.54 8.13
C GLY A 59 -2.97 22.19 7.42
N SER A 60 -1.83 21.76 6.88
CA SER A 60 -1.67 20.40 6.37
C SER A 60 -1.55 19.41 7.52
N TYR A 61 -2.14 18.22 7.37
CA TYR A 61 -1.98 17.13 8.34
C TYR A 61 -1.25 15.96 7.70
N ALA A 62 -0.35 15.31 8.44
CA ALA A 62 0.40 14.17 7.96
C ALA A 62 0.24 12.96 8.87
N ILE A 63 0.12 11.78 8.27
CA ILE A 63 0.16 10.49 8.97
C ILE A 63 1.33 9.65 8.50
N THR A 64 1.73 8.74 9.36
CA THR A 64 2.71 7.70 9.05
C THR A 64 2.00 6.36 9.04
N VAL A 65 2.10 5.63 7.93
CA VAL A 65 1.46 4.32 7.76
C VAL A 65 2.52 3.30 7.44
N ASP A 66 2.58 2.26 8.27
CA ASP A 66 3.44 1.12 8.06
C ASP A 66 2.62 0.00 7.41
N VAL A 67 3.09 -0.48 6.26
CA VAL A 67 2.48 -1.60 5.56
C VAL A 67 3.52 -2.64 5.19
N PHE A 68 3.07 -3.88 5.14
CA PHE A 68 3.86 -4.97 4.58
C PHE A 68 3.76 -4.95 3.05
N ASP A 69 4.79 -5.48 2.40
CA ASP A 69 5.18 -5.57 0.97
C ASP A 69 4.10 -5.68 -0.14
N TYR A 70 2.81 -5.67 0.18
CA TYR A 70 1.70 -5.79 -0.77
C TYR A 70 1.09 -4.48 -1.24
N TRP A 71 1.50 -3.33 -0.70
CA TRP A 71 0.91 -2.03 -1.02
C TRP A 71 1.92 -1.02 -1.55
N ASP A 72 1.65 -0.50 -2.75
CA ASP A 72 2.38 0.61 -3.38
C ASP A 72 1.55 1.89 -3.22
N ALA A 73 1.85 2.66 -2.17
CA ALA A 73 1.06 3.86 -1.87
C ALA A 73 1.19 4.95 -2.94
N LYS A 74 2.29 4.99 -3.71
CA LYS A 74 2.45 5.97 -4.79
C LYS A 74 1.50 5.66 -5.94
N ALA A 75 1.34 4.39 -6.29
CA ALA A 75 0.35 3.97 -7.28
C ALA A 75 -1.10 4.24 -6.81
N ASP A 76 -1.32 4.30 -5.50
CA ASP A 76 -2.64 4.49 -4.87
C ASP A 76 -2.93 5.92 -4.39
N GLU A 77 -2.09 6.92 -4.67
CA GLU A 77 -2.33 8.31 -4.26
C GLU A 77 -3.71 8.82 -4.72
N ALA A 78 -4.04 8.57 -5.99
CA ALA A 78 -5.35 8.92 -6.55
C ALA A 78 -6.50 8.14 -5.89
N SER A 79 -6.26 6.88 -5.51
CA SER A 79 -7.23 6.04 -4.79
C SER A 79 -7.52 6.60 -3.39
N ILE A 80 -6.49 7.08 -2.69
CA ILE A 80 -6.62 7.75 -1.38
C ILE A 80 -7.42 9.05 -1.54
N ALA A 81 -7.07 9.88 -2.53
CA ALA A 81 -7.76 11.15 -2.80
C ALA A 81 -9.25 10.92 -3.09
N LYS A 82 -9.53 9.98 -3.99
CA LYS A 82 -10.90 9.56 -4.29
C LYS A 82 -11.61 9.07 -3.02
N LYS A 83 -10.94 8.29 -2.18
CA LYS A 83 -11.55 7.76 -0.95
C LYS A 83 -11.88 8.85 0.06
N ILE A 84 -11.03 9.86 0.19
CA ILE A 84 -11.33 11.01 1.05
C ILE A 84 -12.50 11.81 0.48
N ALA A 85 -12.55 12.04 -0.83
CA ALA A 85 -13.66 12.72 -1.47
C ALA A 85 -14.99 11.97 -1.30
N GLU A 86 -14.98 10.63 -1.40
CA GLU A 86 -16.15 9.79 -1.11
C GLU A 86 -16.64 9.93 0.35
N LEU A 87 -15.73 10.08 1.32
CA LEU A 87 -16.07 10.13 2.75
C LEU A 87 -16.47 11.54 3.24
N THR A 88 -15.91 12.58 2.63
CA THR A 88 -16.11 13.98 3.06
C THR A 88 -17.07 14.75 2.18
N GLY A 89 -17.22 14.35 0.91
CA GLY A 89 -17.90 15.14 -0.12
C GLY A 89 -17.06 16.32 -0.63
N GLU A 90 -15.81 16.46 -0.20
CA GLU A 90 -14.91 17.56 -0.57
C GLU A 90 -13.85 17.10 -1.57
N ASP A 91 -13.55 17.94 -2.56
CA ASP A 91 -12.49 17.66 -3.53
C ASP A 91 -11.12 17.98 -2.92
N VAL A 92 -10.44 16.94 -2.46
CA VAL A 92 -9.09 17.06 -1.91
C VAL A 92 -8.10 17.41 -3.03
N SER A 93 -7.69 18.67 -3.04
CA SER A 93 -6.88 19.23 -4.12
C SER A 93 -5.39 18.89 -4.02
N ARG A 94 -4.92 18.37 -2.88
CA ARG A 94 -3.50 18.03 -2.67
C ARG A 94 -3.31 16.92 -1.64
N ILE A 95 -2.95 15.74 -2.13
CA ILE A 95 -2.37 14.65 -1.34
C ILE A 95 -0.92 14.48 -1.76
N GLU A 96 -0.01 14.35 -0.81
CA GLU A 96 1.39 14.07 -1.09
C GLU A 96 1.80 12.78 -0.39
N VAL A 97 2.17 11.76 -1.16
CA VAL A 97 2.62 10.46 -0.65
C VAL A 97 4.14 10.35 -0.81
N HIS A 98 4.86 10.37 0.31
CA HIS A 98 6.29 10.11 0.35
C HIS A 98 6.51 8.70 0.91
N SER A 99 7.22 7.86 0.17
CA SER A 99 7.59 6.52 0.64
C SER A 99 9.02 6.51 1.16
N ARG A 100 9.24 5.79 2.26
CA ARG A 100 10.58 5.43 2.73
C ARG A 100 10.61 3.92 2.93
N TYR A 101 11.56 3.27 2.24
CA TYR A 101 11.87 1.88 2.48
C TYR A 101 12.49 1.73 3.88
N ILE A 102 11.99 0.80 4.69
CA ILE A 102 12.39 0.65 6.10
C ILE A 102 13.26 -0.57 6.38
N GLU A 103 13.45 -1.46 5.39
CA GLU A 103 14.19 -2.74 5.48
C GLU A 103 13.27 -3.96 5.67
N ALA A 104 13.72 -5.11 5.13
CA ALA A 104 13.02 -6.38 5.14
C ALA A 104 13.67 -7.29 6.17
N ASP A 105 13.15 -7.29 7.39
CA ASP A 105 13.75 -8.06 8.49
C ASP A 105 13.21 -9.50 8.46
N GLY A 106 13.69 -10.33 7.51
CA GLY A 106 13.43 -11.78 7.40
C GLY A 106 11.97 -12.24 7.16
N GLU A 107 10.97 -11.44 7.53
CA GLU A 107 9.53 -11.71 7.48
C GLU A 107 8.82 -11.03 6.30
N GLY A 108 9.54 -10.19 5.53
CA GLY A 108 9.04 -9.46 4.37
C GLY A 108 9.50 -8.00 4.40
N ALA A 109 9.48 -7.30 3.25
CA ALA A 109 9.81 -5.88 3.25
C ALA A 109 8.65 -5.06 3.80
N GLN A 110 8.98 -4.12 4.66
CA GLN A 110 8.06 -3.13 5.19
C GLN A 110 8.33 -1.78 4.53
N SER A 111 7.25 -1.14 4.09
CA SER A 111 7.30 0.21 3.54
C SER A 111 6.57 1.15 4.48
N ARG A 112 7.22 2.27 4.84
CA ARG A 112 6.60 3.36 5.58
C ARG A 112 6.23 4.47 4.63
N TYR A 113 5.00 4.93 4.76
CA TYR A 113 4.46 6.01 3.95
C TYR A 113 4.15 7.21 4.82
N TYR A 114 4.64 8.36 4.40
CA TYR A 114 4.32 9.66 4.94
C TYR A 114 3.32 10.32 4.00
N ILE A 115 2.07 10.39 4.43
CA ILE A 115 0.96 10.87 3.61
C ILE A 115 0.47 12.17 4.20
N THR A 116 0.49 13.23 3.39
CA THR A 116 0.07 14.57 3.81
C THR A 116 -1.20 14.97 3.08
N LEU A 117 -2.18 15.45 3.84
CA LEU A 117 -3.39 16.10 3.35
C LEU A 117 -3.20 17.61 3.45
N GLY A 118 -3.10 18.28 2.30
CA GLY A 118 -3.01 19.74 2.20
C GLY A 118 -4.38 20.41 2.30
N PRO A 119 -4.41 21.75 2.45
CA PRO A 119 -5.67 22.48 2.49
C PRO A 119 -6.45 22.33 1.18
N THR A 120 -7.75 22.05 1.30
CA THR A 120 -8.72 22.10 0.20
C THR A 120 -8.73 23.52 -0.35
N LYS A 121 -8.47 23.70 -1.66
CA LYS A 121 -8.63 25.03 -2.28
C LYS A 121 -10.09 25.45 -2.15
N SER A 122 -10.33 26.53 -1.41
CA SER A 122 -11.61 27.24 -1.37
C SER A 122 -11.96 27.88 -2.70
#